data_AF-A0A2T4V2I1-F1
#
_entry.id   AF-A0A2T4V2I1-F1
#
_cell.length_a   1.000
_cell.length_b   1.000
_cell.length_c   1.000
_cell.angle_alpha   90.00
_cell.angle_beta   90.00
_cell.angle_gamma   90.00
#
_symmetry.space_group_name_H-M   'P 1'
#
loop_
_entity.id
_entity.type
_entity.pdbx_description
1 polymer ?
#
loop_
_entity_poly.entity_id
_entity_poly.type
_entity_poly.pdbx_seq_one_letter_code
_entity_poly.pdbx_strand_id
1 'polypeptide(L)'
;MTFLQNRYIGLVAALLLMGTAAAAQTLDCQTTQERMPASGLTPNPKSVATVPLDKQKAGYVRVGGGCEVSRFGFESVHAAVMVQNAPDGDFGWRCKGADPALVSNPAWARASVTYCRASDASGATLPLQCTTLTKKTGLLRNPTVEVTLTPALVSDGYVVVSGGCDTSHFGNGSVHAENVVISRPTPGGQGWYCQAADPPNNGQDATVEASLVACRVGPTAVTPKPSLQCTVTQGTQGTGAYPKSITKGASKALGGGCELSYAGNGSAHAEFMVQQGPQADGSWACLAADPPLISNPGTAKASAVSCNLTTSTLPPPVTVPTTRKNPIIIVGGTLASEIIYWVLEGRLRADGYYVEFFELPGGGLIDIREGAQALKYRIADVLLKTGAEKVNLIGHSQGGITARTYVHDYGWRLVDNLISLGTPHKGTHADPLLAALLVGCVGQPTDKPICTQLRAGPFLDEINKRASDDDIAYTNINSVKALDVFTDGYTNGRMDNCDRTNAQGQTLKCNVTVQEDCPGNLVEHVGLASNGVVYSGVRQALNRQPIKLDCSAL
;
A
#
# COMPACT_ATOMS: atom_id res chain seq x y z
N MET A 1 -24.98 62.10 -53.29
CA MET A 1 -25.54 60.75 -53.08
C MET A 1 -24.59 59.74 -53.69
N THR A 2 -23.71 59.25 -52.84
CA THR A 2 -22.69 58.22 -53.01
C THR A 2 -23.28 56.88 -52.63
N PHE A 3 -23.24 55.85 -53.48
CA PHE A 3 -23.26 54.44 -53.07
C PHE A 3 -22.81 53.57 -54.24
N LEU A 4 -21.65 52.93 -54.07
CA LEU A 4 -21.22 51.59 -54.57
C LEU A 4 -19.71 51.56 -54.84
N GLN A 5 -18.96 51.52 -53.73
CA GLN A 5 -17.61 50.98 -53.64
C GLN A 5 -17.63 50.06 -52.42
N ASN A 6 -17.46 48.74 -52.60
CA ASN A 6 -16.51 47.92 -51.83
C ASN A 6 -16.74 46.40 -52.00
N ARG A 7 -15.59 45.71 -51.98
CA ARG A 7 -15.36 44.27 -51.78
C ARG A 7 -15.59 43.37 -53.00
N TYR A 8 -14.50 43.11 -53.73
CA TYR A 8 -13.99 41.76 -54.01
C TYR A 8 -12.52 41.86 -54.43
N ILE A 9 -11.65 42.13 -53.46
CA ILE A 9 -10.22 41.79 -53.51
C ILE A 9 -10.05 40.71 -52.44
N GLY A 10 -9.75 39.48 -52.86
CA GLY A 10 -9.59 38.36 -51.94
C GLY A 10 -9.20 37.06 -52.63
N LEU A 11 -7.89 36.79 -52.60
CA LEU A 11 -7.24 35.47 -52.70
C LEU A 11 -7.29 34.72 -54.05
N VAL A 12 -6.39 35.13 -54.95
CA VAL A 12 -5.64 34.20 -55.80
C VAL A 12 -4.34 33.87 -55.06
N ALA A 13 -4.41 32.99 -54.05
CA ALA A 13 -3.25 32.41 -53.36
C ALA A 13 -3.70 31.21 -52.50
N ALA A 14 -4.08 30.09 -53.14
CA ALA A 14 -4.32 28.83 -52.45
C ALA A 14 -4.24 27.64 -53.42
N LEU A 15 -3.18 27.57 -54.23
CA LEU A 15 -2.70 26.29 -54.77
C LEU A 15 -1.37 25.99 -54.09
N LEU A 16 -1.21 24.74 -53.61
CA LEU A 16 -0.09 24.16 -52.85
C LEU A 16 -0.17 24.25 -51.31
N LEU A 17 -1.23 23.70 -50.72
CA LEU A 17 -1.12 22.98 -49.46
C LEU A 17 -1.86 21.64 -49.62
N MET A 18 -1.21 20.70 -50.29
CA MET A 18 -1.49 19.29 -50.04
C MET A 18 -1.13 19.06 -48.58
N GLY A 19 -2.13 19.08 -47.70
CA GLY A 19 -1.99 18.59 -46.35
C GLY A 19 -1.65 17.11 -46.44
N THR A 20 -0.36 16.78 -46.35
CA THR A 20 0.06 15.46 -45.92
C THR A 20 -0.54 15.29 -44.53
N ALA A 21 -1.65 14.56 -44.41
CA ALA A 21 -2.05 14.00 -43.14
C ALA A 21 -0.81 13.23 -42.64
N ALA A 22 -0.13 13.77 -41.63
CA ALA A 22 0.93 13.03 -40.96
C ALA A 22 0.24 11.78 -40.41
N ALA A 23 0.42 10.64 -41.09
CA ALA A 23 -0.19 9.40 -40.66
C ALA A 23 0.28 9.15 -39.22
N ALA A 24 -0.67 9.13 -38.29
CA ALA A 24 -0.36 9.02 -36.88
C ALA A 24 0.28 7.66 -36.62
N GLN A 25 1.31 7.65 -35.78
CA GLN A 25 1.88 6.39 -35.32
C GLN A 25 0.84 5.64 -34.49
N THR A 26 0.85 4.32 -34.59
CA THR A 26 -0.21 3.48 -34.00
C THR A 26 0.36 2.46 -33.03
N LEU A 27 -0.33 2.30 -31.91
CA LEU A 27 -0.10 1.22 -30.96
C LEU A 27 -1.28 0.25 -31.08
N ASP A 28 -1.07 -0.85 -31.81
CA ASP A 28 -2.09 -1.89 -31.96
C ASP A 28 -1.94 -2.93 -30.85
N CYS A 29 -2.94 -3.04 -29.98
CA CYS A 29 -2.94 -3.93 -28.84
C CYS A 29 -4.10 -4.92 -28.90
N GLN A 30 -3.77 -6.20 -28.77
CA GLN A 30 -4.71 -7.31 -28.79
C GLN A 30 -4.62 -8.09 -27.48
N THR A 31 -5.71 -8.76 -27.12
CA THR A 31 -5.77 -9.58 -25.91
C THR A 31 -6.29 -10.95 -26.33
N THR A 32 -5.54 -12.00 -26.03
CA THR A 32 -6.00 -13.38 -26.16
C THR A 32 -6.27 -13.95 -24.78
N GLN A 33 -7.15 -14.94 -24.72
CA GLN A 33 -7.52 -15.61 -23.49
C GLN A 33 -7.38 -17.11 -23.70
N GLU A 34 -6.71 -17.76 -22.75
CA GLU A 34 -6.65 -19.21 -22.68
C GLU A 34 -7.45 -19.67 -21.47
N ARG A 35 -8.40 -20.55 -21.72
CA ARG A 35 -9.25 -21.13 -20.69
C ARG A 35 -8.88 -22.59 -20.52
N MET A 36 -8.45 -22.95 -19.33
CA MET A 36 -8.40 -24.35 -18.95
C MET A 36 -9.79 -24.73 -18.43
N PRO A 37 -10.51 -25.64 -19.12
CA PRO A 37 -11.79 -26.13 -18.64
C PRO A 37 -11.59 -26.90 -17.33
N ALA A 38 -12.66 -27.02 -16.56
CA ALA A 38 -12.68 -27.86 -15.37
C ALA A 38 -12.62 -29.34 -15.77
N SER A 39 -11.44 -29.85 -16.14
CA SER A 39 -11.22 -31.27 -16.33
C SER A 39 -11.22 -31.94 -14.96
N GLY A 40 -12.03 -32.99 -14.80
CA GLY A 40 -12.38 -33.59 -13.52
C GLY A 40 -11.25 -33.67 -12.48
N LEU A 41 -11.58 -33.25 -11.26
CA LEU A 41 -10.89 -33.53 -10.00
C LEU A 41 -9.46 -32.99 -9.82
N THR A 42 -8.84 -32.27 -10.75
CA THR A 42 -7.51 -31.67 -10.48
C THR A 42 -7.61 -30.44 -9.57
N PRO A 43 -7.01 -30.47 -8.36
CA PRO A 43 -6.92 -29.29 -7.50
C PRO A 43 -6.03 -28.22 -8.13
N ASN A 44 -6.33 -26.94 -7.87
CA ASN A 44 -5.53 -25.77 -8.28
C ASN A 44 -5.42 -25.56 -9.82
N PRO A 45 -6.49 -25.10 -10.50
CA PRO A 45 -6.49 -24.93 -11.95
C PRO A 45 -5.41 -23.92 -12.38
N LYS A 46 -4.62 -24.29 -13.39
CA LYS A 46 -3.54 -23.46 -13.93
C LYS A 46 -3.81 -23.19 -15.39
N SER A 47 -4.03 -21.94 -15.77
CA SER A 47 -4.08 -21.51 -17.18
C SER A 47 -2.88 -20.63 -17.50
N VAL A 48 -2.35 -20.76 -18.72
CA VAL A 48 -1.27 -19.93 -19.24
C VAL A 48 -1.72 -19.41 -20.59
N ALA A 49 -1.71 -18.08 -20.76
CA ALA A 49 -2.00 -17.44 -22.04
C ALA A 49 -0.71 -16.90 -22.64
N THR A 50 -0.34 -17.35 -23.84
CA THR A 50 0.85 -16.90 -24.56
C THR A 50 0.48 -16.03 -25.75
N VAL A 51 1.39 -15.16 -26.18
CA VAL A 51 1.23 -14.44 -27.46
C VAL A 51 1.27 -15.48 -28.59
N PRO A 52 0.28 -15.53 -29.51
CA PRO A 52 0.31 -16.47 -30.63
C PRO A 52 1.56 -16.33 -31.50
N LEU A 53 2.13 -17.44 -32.00
CA LEU A 53 3.41 -17.44 -32.72
C LEU A 53 3.37 -16.59 -34.00
N ASP A 54 2.26 -16.56 -34.72
CA ASP A 54 2.05 -15.69 -35.89
C ASP A 54 2.11 -14.21 -35.50
N LYS A 55 1.55 -13.85 -34.33
CA LYS A 55 1.62 -12.49 -33.78
C LYS A 55 3.03 -12.14 -33.31
N GLN A 56 3.74 -13.07 -32.67
CA GLN A 56 5.16 -12.87 -32.32
C GLN A 56 6.00 -12.60 -33.58
N LYS A 57 5.84 -13.43 -34.62
CA LYS A 57 6.50 -13.24 -35.92
C LYS A 57 6.12 -11.92 -36.60
N ALA A 58 4.91 -11.43 -36.36
CA ALA A 58 4.44 -10.13 -36.86
C ALA A 58 4.93 -8.93 -36.02
N GLY A 59 5.75 -9.14 -34.99
CA GLY A 59 6.38 -8.09 -34.19
C GLY A 59 5.57 -7.65 -32.96
N TYR A 60 4.57 -8.43 -32.52
CA TYR A 60 3.86 -8.14 -31.28
C TYR A 60 4.66 -8.61 -30.06
N VAL A 61 4.70 -7.76 -29.04
CA VAL A 61 5.40 -8.01 -27.77
C VAL A 61 4.37 -8.02 -26.64
N ARG A 62 4.54 -8.94 -25.68
CA ARG A 62 3.73 -9.02 -24.47
C ARG A 62 3.92 -7.77 -23.61
N VAL A 63 2.83 -7.12 -23.24
CA VAL A 63 2.86 -5.92 -22.38
C VAL A 63 2.13 -6.12 -21.05
N GLY A 64 1.29 -7.15 -20.93
CA GLY A 64 0.53 -7.40 -19.71
C GLY A 64 -0.40 -8.60 -19.85
N GLY A 65 -1.34 -8.73 -18.92
CA GLY A 65 -2.35 -9.77 -18.93
C GLY A 65 -3.23 -9.69 -17.69
N GLY A 66 -4.13 -10.64 -17.54
CA GLY A 66 -5.06 -10.71 -16.41
C GLY A 66 -5.50 -12.14 -16.14
N CYS A 67 -6.22 -12.34 -15.05
CA CYS A 67 -6.55 -13.64 -14.49
C CYS A 67 -7.99 -13.66 -13.98
N GLU A 68 -8.67 -14.77 -14.21
CA GLU A 68 -10.01 -15.02 -13.74
C GLU A 68 -10.16 -16.49 -13.41
N VAL A 69 -10.80 -16.77 -12.28
CA VAL A 69 -11.05 -18.13 -11.82
C VAL A 69 -12.50 -18.24 -11.39
N SER A 70 -13.12 -19.39 -11.62
CA SER A 70 -14.44 -19.67 -11.05
C SER A 70 -14.65 -21.17 -10.86
N ARG A 71 -15.54 -21.50 -9.91
CA ARG A 71 -15.89 -22.86 -9.50
C ARG A 71 -17.29 -23.22 -10.03
N PHE A 72 -17.53 -24.49 -10.33
CA PHE A 72 -18.84 -24.97 -10.81
C PHE A 72 -19.80 -25.22 -9.64
N GLY A 73 -21.04 -24.73 -9.74
CA GLY A 73 -22.06 -24.77 -8.69
C GLY A 73 -22.29 -23.40 -8.05
N PHE A 74 -23.53 -22.90 -8.09
CA PHE A 74 -23.93 -21.68 -7.39
C PHE A 74 -23.60 -21.82 -5.89
N GLU A 75 -23.05 -20.76 -5.28
CA GLU A 75 -22.79 -20.65 -3.82
C GLU A 75 -21.58 -21.43 -3.22
N SER A 76 -20.49 -21.66 -3.97
CA SER A 76 -19.26 -22.31 -3.43
C SER A 76 -18.04 -21.37 -3.38
N VAL A 77 -17.26 -21.48 -2.30
CA VAL A 77 -16.60 -20.34 -1.63
C VAL A 77 -15.08 -20.34 -1.44
N HIS A 78 -14.28 -20.98 -2.28
CA HIS A 78 -12.83 -20.79 -2.14
C HIS A 78 -12.11 -20.95 -3.49
N ALA A 79 -11.57 -19.86 -4.05
CA ALA A 79 -10.62 -19.87 -5.16
C ALA A 79 -9.87 -18.52 -5.21
N ALA A 80 -8.57 -18.50 -4.96
CA ALA A 80 -7.78 -17.28 -5.02
C ALA A 80 -6.95 -17.20 -6.32
N VAL A 81 -6.90 -16.01 -6.94
CA VAL A 81 -6.13 -15.73 -8.15
C VAL A 81 -4.69 -15.38 -7.79
N MET A 82 -3.73 -16.20 -8.24
CA MET A 82 -2.33 -15.80 -8.31
C MET A 82 -1.96 -15.42 -9.74
N VAL A 83 -1.36 -14.23 -9.87
CA VAL A 83 -0.88 -13.68 -11.13
C VAL A 83 0.64 -13.79 -11.16
N GLN A 84 1.16 -14.85 -11.77
CA GLN A 84 2.59 -15.08 -11.83
C GLN A 84 3.16 -14.61 -13.17
N ASN A 85 4.17 -13.74 -13.11
CA ASN A 85 5.01 -13.35 -14.26
C ASN A 85 6.39 -14.02 -14.11
N ALA A 86 6.45 -15.34 -14.24
CA ALA A 86 7.68 -16.13 -14.01
C ALA A 86 8.34 -16.63 -15.32
N PRO A 87 9.67 -16.83 -15.31
CA PRO A 87 10.49 -17.20 -16.48
C PRO A 87 10.56 -18.71 -16.81
N ASP A 88 9.66 -19.56 -16.32
CA ASP A 88 9.72 -21.03 -16.54
C ASP A 88 9.27 -21.49 -17.95
N GLY A 89 9.42 -20.65 -18.97
CA GLY A 89 9.04 -20.95 -20.35
C GLY A 89 8.37 -19.78 -21.05
N ASP A 90 9.17 -19.04 -21.82
CA ASP A 90 8.86 -18.36 -23.07
C ASP A 90 7.38 -17.93 -23.28
N PHE A 91 7.11 -16.66 -22.92
CA PHE A 91 6.02 -15.78 -23.40
C PHE A 91 4.63 -15.84 -22.75
N GLY A 92 4.41 -16.61 -21.67
CA GLY A 92 3.08 -16.78 -21.06
C GLY A 92 2.71 -15.84 -19.91
N TRP A 93 1.45 -15.42 -19.81
CA TRP A 93 0.82 -14.87 -18.60
C TRP A 93 0.10 -15.99 -17.85
N ARG A 94 0.47 -16.26 -16.59
CA ARG A 94 -0.02 -17.42 -15.86
C ARG A 94 -1.04 -17.03 -14.81
N CYS A 95 -2.20 -17.68 -14.89
CA CYS A 95 -3.26 -17.67 -13.89
C CYS A 95 -3.22 -18.99 -13.13
N LYS A 96 -3.02 -18.94 -11.82
CA LYS A 96 -3.13 -20.12 -10.96
C LYS A 96 -4.21 -19.88 -9.92
N GLY A 97 -5.25 -20.71 -9.95
CA GLY A 97 -6.17 -20.86 -8.83
C GLY A 97 -5.51 -21.73 -7.76
N ALA A 98 -5.72 -21.39 -6.49
CA ALA A 98 -5.44 -22.28 -5.38
C ALA A 98 -6.74 -22.71 -4.68
N ASP A 99 -6.85 -24.00 -4.36
CA ASP A 99 -7.89 -24.56 -3.50
C ASP A 99 -7.43 -24.54 -2.04
N PRO A 100 -8.34 -24.38 -1.06
CA PRO A 100 -8.08 -24.82 0.31
C PRO A 100 -7.97 -26.34 0.31
N ALA A 101 -7.13 -26.87 1.19
CA ALA A 101 -7.17 -28.28 1.49
C ALA A 101 -8.55 -28.64 2.08
N LEU A 102 -9.01 -29.85 1.76
CA LEU A 102 -10.26 -30.48 2.22
C LEU A 102 -11.51 -30.33 1.31
N VAL A 103 -11.46 -29.60 0.18
CA VAL A 103 -12.61 -29.58 -0.76
C VAL A 103 -12.20 -29.78 -2.22
N SER A 104 -12.22 -31.04 -2.68
CA SER A 104 -12.08 -31.40 -4.10
C SER A 104 -13.35 -31.04 -4.87
N ASN A 105 -13.29 -30.05 -5.77
CA ASN A 105 -14.40 -29.78 -6.70
C ASN A 105 -13.89 -29.15 -8.01
N PRO A 106 -14.62 -29.29 -9.13
CA PRO A 106 -14.18 -28.75 -10.42
C PRO A 106 -14.13 -27.21 -10.42
N ALA A 107 -12.96 -26.65 -10.75
CA ALA A 107 -12.75 -25.23 -10.97
C ALA A 107 -12.13 -25.00 -12.36
N TRP A 108 -12.36 -23.82 -12.93
CA TRP A 108 -11.73 -23.37 -14.17
C TRP A 108 -10.89 -22.11 -13.91
N ALA A 109 -9.83 -21.97 -14.69
CA ALA A 109 -9.00 -20.77 -14.70
C ALA A 109 -8.89 -20.24 -16.14
N ARG A 110 -8.90 -18.91 -16.26
CA ARG A 110 -8.70 -18.18 -17.50
C ARG A 110 -7.55 -17.20 -17.30
N ALA A 111 -6.49 -17.41 -18.06
CA ALA A 111 -5.45 -16.43 -18.22
C ALA A 111 -5.75 -15.58 -19.45
N SER A 112 -5.36 -14.33 -19.42
CA SER A 112 -5.36 -13.44 -20.57
C SER A 112 -3.99 -12.80 -20.72
N VAL A 113 -3.58 -12.58 -21.96
CA VAL A 113 -2.34 -11.90 -22.28
C VAL A 113 -2.64 -10.75 -23.23
N THR A 114 -2.18 -9.57 -22.86
CA THR A 114 -2.24 -8.38 -23.71
C THR A 114 -0.87 -8.19 -24.36
N TYR A 115 -0.89 -8.06 -25.68
CA TYR A 115 0.30 -7.89 -26.50
C TYR A 115 0.07 -6.78 -27.52
N CYS A 116 1.14 -6.02 -27.79
CA CYS A 116 1.07 -4.84 -28.61
C CYS A 116 2.16 -4.83 -29.67
N ARG A 117 1.86 -4.17 -30.79
CA ARG A 117 2.83 -3.81 -31.82
C ARG A 117 2.74 -2.30 -32.04
N ALA A 118 3.90 -1.66 -32.03
CA ALA A 118 4.01 -0.26 -32.42
C ALA A 118 4.35 -0.18 -33.91
N SER A 119 3.74 0.77 -34.61
CA SER A 119 4.01 1.02 -36.03
C SER A 119 4.14 2.52 -36.29
N ASP A 120 5.04 2.88 -37.20
CA ASP A 120 5.17 4.25 -37.68
C ASP A 120 4.07 4.60 -38.69
N ALA A 121 4.14 5.84 -39.19
CA ALA A 121 3.25 6.41 -40.18
C ALA A 121 3.14 5.59 -41.48
N SER A 122 4.20 4.86 -41.86
CA SER A 122 4.25 4.01 -43.06
C SER A 122 3.73 2.60 -42.83
N GLY A 123 3.38 2.25 -41.58
CA GLY A 123 3.03 0.91 -41.17
C GLY A 123 4.24 0.03 -40.83
N ALA A 124 5.47 0.55 -40.92
CA ALA A 124 6.66 -0.18 -40.53
C ALA A 124 6.68 -0.41 -39.01
N THR A 125 7.10 -1.59 -38.59
CA THR A 125 7.08 -1.98 -37.17
C THR A 125 8.18 -1.25 -36.40
N LEU A 126 7.80 -0.61 -35.30
CA LEU A 126 8.73 -0.01 -34.35
C LEU A 126 9.07 -1.03 -33.25
N PRO A 127 10.34 -1.15 -32.84
CA PRO A 127 10.73 -2.06 -31.78
C PRO A 127 10.09 -1.63 -30.45
N LEU A 128 9.26 -2.47 -29.86
CA LEU A 128 8.75 -2.28 -28.49
C LEU A 128 9.61 -3.12 -27.54
N GLN A 129 10.37 -2.46 -26.65
CA GLN A 129 11.27 -3.13 -25.72
C GLN A 129 10.62 -3.17 -24.34
N CYS A 130 10.33 -4.36 -23.84
CA CYS A 130 9.73 -4.57 -22.53
C CYS A 130 10.67 -5.35 -21.61
N THR A 131 10.72 -4.97 -20.34
CA THR A 131 11.47 -5.64 -19.28
C THR A 131 10.57 -5.85 -18.05
N THR A 132 10.95 -6.78 -17.18
CA THR A 132 10.25 -7.05 -15.92
C THR A 132 11.18 -6.79 -14.75
N LEU A 133 10.68 -6.10 -13.72
CA LEU A 133 11.36 -5.95 -12.44
C LEU A 133 10.54 -6.67 -11.38
N THR A 134 11.21 -7.35 -10.45
CA THR A 134 10.58 -8.03 -9.33
C THR A 134 11.19 -7.62 -8.00
N LYS A 135 10.37 -7.67 -6.94
CA LYS A 135 10.82 -7.50 -5.56
C LYS A 135 10.03 -8.42 -4.66
N LYS A 136 10.73 -9.18 -3.82
CA LYS A 136 10.15 -10.19 -2.92
C LYS A 136 10.41 -9.83 -1.45
N THR A 137 9.44 -10.10 -0.57
CA THR A 137 9.62 -9.99 0.89
C THR A 137 10.25 -11.23 1.50
N GLY A 138 10.76 -11.09 2.73
CA GLY A 138 10.96 -12.22 3.63
C GLY A 138 9.63 -12.81 4.14
N LEU A 139 9.73 -13.83 4.98
CA LEU A 139 8.61 -14.43 5.71
C LEU A 139 8.11 -13.47 6.77
N LEU A 140 6.89 -12.97 6.59
CA LEU A 140 6.27 -11.96 7.44
C LEU A 140 4.78 -12.22 7.53
N ARG A 141 4.17 -11.73 8.59
CA ARG A 141 2.72 -11.61 8.72
C ARG A 141 2.20 -10.47 7.83
N ASN A 142 1.11 -10.71 7.07
CA ASN A 142 0.51 -9.73 6.14
C ASN A 142 1.52 -8.92 5.30
N PRO A 143 2.42 -9.57 4.54
CA PRO A 143 3.51 -8.89 3.84
C PRO A 143 2.99 -7.92 2.78
N THR A 144 3.69 -6.79 2.65
CA THR A 144 3.50 -5.81 1.58
C THR A 144 4.81 -5.58 0.84
N VAL A 145 4.73 -5.37 -0.47
CA VAL A 145 5.91 -5.05 -1.27
C VAL A 145 5.54 -4.17 -2.46
N GLU A 146 6.42 -3.20 -2.72
CA GLU A 146 6.36 -2.35 -3.90
C GLU A 146 7.64 -2.51 -4.71
N VAL A 147 7.48 -2.72 -6.01
CA VAL A 147 8.55 -2.61 -7.00
C VAL A 147 8.33 -1.33 -7.81
N THR A 148 9.39 -0.55 -8.03
CA THR A 148 9.33 0.75 -8.72
C THR A 148 10.41 0.79 -9.81
N LEU A 149 10.18 1.55 -10.88
CA LEU A 149 11.19 1.80 -11.91
C LEU A 149 12.47 2.39 -11.29
N THR A 150 13.62 1.91 -11.76
CA THR A 150 14.90 2.52 -11.39
C THR A 150 15.10 3.85 -12.13
N PRO A 151 15.85 4.80 -11.57
CA PRO A 151 16.15 6.06 -12.25
C PRO A 151 16.76 5.88 -13.64
N ALA A 152 17.59 4.84 -13.84
CA ALA A 152 18.19 4.50 -15.13
C ALA A 152 17.13 4.06 -16.17
N LEU A 153 16.16 3.24 -15.76
CA LEU A 153 15.09 2.82 -16.67
C LEU A 153 14.16 3.99 -17.02
N VAL A 154 13.91 4.89 -16.06
CA VAL A 154 13.16 6.12 -16.32
C VAL A 154 13.90 7.01 -17.32
N SER A 155 15.21 7.22 -17.14
CA SER A 155 16.01 8.01 -18.10
C SER A 155 16.07 7.37 -19.49
N ASP A 156 16.00 6.04 -19.54
CA ASP A 156 15.97 5.27 -20.79
C ASP A 156 14.59 5.27 -21.48
N GLY A 157 13.59 5.93 -20.89
CA GLY A 157 12.25 6.10 -21.46
C GLY A 157 11.28 4.96 -21.20
N TYR A 158 11.56 4.09 -20.22
CA TYR A 158 10.63 3.03 -19.80
C TYR A 158 9.49 3.61 -18.97
N VAL A 159 8.28 3.10 -19.23
CA VAL A 159 7.07 3.39 -18.43
C VAL A 159 6.41 2.08 -18.03
N VAL A 160 5.73 2.06 -16.88
CA VAL A 160 5.00 0.88 -16.41
C VAL A 160 3.74 0.69 -17.24
N VAL A 161 3.56 -0.50 -17.79
CA VAL A 161 2.40 -0.88 -18.61
C VAL A 161 1.50 -1.90 -17.93
N SER A 162 2.05 -2.70 -17.00
CA SER A 162 1.34 -3.76 -16.28
C SER A 162 2.16 -4.26 -15.08
N GLY A 163 1.61 -5.19 -14.31
CA GLY A 163 2.28 -5.86 -13.20
C GLY A 163 1.40 -6.95 -12.57
N GLY A 164 1.91 -7.61 -11.55
CA GLY A 164 1.23 -8.71 -10.86
C GLY A 164 1.89 -9.06 -9.53
N CYS A 165 1.21 -9.93 -8.78
CA CYS A 165 1.64 -10.35 -7.45
C CYS A 165 1.66 -11.88 -7.35
N ASP A 166 2.72 -12.40 -6.74
CA ASP A 166 2.88 -13.81 -6.35
C ASP A 166 3.00 -13.91 -4.83
N THR A 167 2.41 -14.94 -4.22
CA THR A 167 2.38 -15.12 -2.77
C THR A 167 2.68 -16.57 -2.39
N SER A 168 3.45 -16.78 -1.33
CA SER A 168 3.72 -18.12 -0.79
C SER A 168 3.81 -18.11 0.74
N HIS A 169 3.30 -19.14 1.41
CA HIS A 169 3.29 -19.26 2.88
C HIS A 169 4.29 -20.30 3.40
N PHE A 170 4.74 -20.16 4.65
CA PHE A 170 5.63 -21.11 5.32
C PHE A 170 4.91 -22.31 5.95
N GLY A 171 5.52 -23.50 5.90
CA GLY A 171 4.87 -24.79 6.22
C GLY A 171 4.26 -25.44 4.97
N ASN A 172 4.04 -26.76 4.96
CA ASN A 172 3.33 -27.44 3.87
C ASN A 172 2.09 -26.62 3.51
N GLY A 173 2.08 -26.05 2.29
CA GLY A 173 1.25 -24.91 1.90
C GLY A 173 -0.10 -24.92 2.60
N SER A 174 -0.41 -23.81 3.29
CA SER A 174 -1.58 -23.68 4.14
C SER A 174 -2.75 -24.47 3.58
N VAL A 175 -3.38 -25.27 4.45
CA VAL A 175 -4.70 -25.86 4.20
C VAL A 175 -5.74 -24.78 3.82
N HIS A 176 -5.40 -23.49 3.90
CA HIS A 176 -6.15 -22.32 3.45
C HIS A 176 -5.25 -21.37 2.61
N ALA A 177 -4.92 -21.72 1.37
CA ALA A 177 -4.14 -20.87 0.46
C ALA A 177 -4.98 -19.66 -0.04
N GLU A 178 -5.14 -18.65 0.81
CA GLU A 178 -5.84 -17.39 0.49
C GLU A 178 -4.78 -16.31 0.15
N ASN A 179 -4.93 -15.66 -1.02
CA ASN A 179 -3.84 -14.99 -1.74
C ASN A 179 -4.22 -13.57 -2.17
N VAL A 180 -3.26 -12.64 -2.09
CA VAL A 180 -3.25 -11.27 -2.65
C VAL A 180 -4.56 -10.46 -2.50
N VAL A 181 -4.61 -9.56 -1.52
CA VAL A 181 -5.72 -8.59 -1.36
C VAL A 181 -5.52 -7.31 -2.17
N ILE A 182 -4.27 -6.96 -2.49
CA ILE A 182 -3.97 -5.80 -3.32
C ILE A 182 -2.94 -6.18 -4.37
N SER A 183 -3.28 -5.92 -5.64
CA SER A 183 -2.38 -5.97 -6.78
C SER A 183 -2.69 -4.78 -7.69
N ARG A 184 -1.98 -3.67 -7.54
CA ARG A 184 -2.29 -2.46 -8.35
C ARG A 184 -1.08 -1.63 -8.73
N PRO A 185 -1.19 -0.80 -9.79
CA PRO A 185 -0.23 0.26 -10.01
C PRO A 185 -0.18 1.22 -8.81
N THR A 186 1.00 1.78 -8.58
CA THR A 186 1.22 2.84 -7.58
C THR A 186 0.52 4.14 -8.03
N PRO A 187 0.17 5.05 -7.11
CA PRO A 187 -0.50 6.31 -7.45
C PRO A 187 0.25 7.16 -8.51
N GLY A 188 1.58 7.05 -8.57
CA GLY A 188 2.42 7.73 -9.56
C GLY A 188 2.60 6.99 -10.89
N GLY A 189 2.04 5.78 -11.04
CA GLY A 189 2.16 4.96 -12.26
C GLY A 189 3.58 4.49 -12.60
N GLN A 190 4.52 4.59 -11.65
CA GLN A 190 5.94 4.22 -11.84
C GLN A 190 6.33 2.92 -11.11
N GLY A 191 5.36 2.26 -10.48
CA GLY A 191 5.59 1.04 -9.71
C GLY A 191 4.34 0.19 -9.57
N TRP A 192 4.52 -0.99 -9.00
CA TRP A 192 3.46 -1.96 -8.70
C TRP A 192 3.49 -2.34 -7.23
N TYR A 193 2.33 -2.29 -6.59
CA TYR A 193 2.15 -2.57 -5.17
C TYR A 193 1.36 -3.87 -4.99
N CYS A 194 1.88 -4.73 -4.12
CA CYS A 194 1.31 -6.01 -3.76
C CYS A 194 1.16 -6.17 -2.24
N GLN A 195 0.08 -6.80 -1.81
CA GLN A 195 -0.17 -7.15 -0.42
C GLN A 195 -0.84 -8.53 -0.32
N ALA A 196 -0.32 -9.39 0.54
CA ALA A 196 -1.00 -10.62 0.97
C ALA A 196 -1.80 -10.40 2.25
N ALA A 197 -2.72 -11.32 2.52
CA ALA A 197 -3.48 -11.40 3.75
C ALA A 197 -3.27 -12.78 4.40
N ASP A 198 -3.42 -12.84 5.72
CA ASP A 198 -3.45 -14.09 6.48
C ASP A 198 -4.83 -14.77 6.38
N PRO A 199 -4.90 -16.11 6.44
CA PRO A 199 -6.16 -16.83 6.54
C PRO A 199 -6.83 -16.65 7.91
N PRO A 200 -8.18 -16.74 7.99
CA PRO A 200 -8.89 -16.64 9.25
C PRO A 200 -8.44 -17.71 10.24
N ASN A 201 -8.20 -17.29 11.48
CA ASN A 201 -7.90 -18.14 12.65
C ASN A 201 -6.54 -18.87 12.65
N ASN A 202 -5.66 -18.68 11.65
CA ASN A 202 -4.30 -19.24 11.65
C ASN A 202 -3.31 -18.24 11.02
N GLY A 203 -2.75 -17.33 11.82
CA GLY A 203 -1.67 -16.45 11.35
C GLY A 203 -0.50 -17.28 10.83
N GLN A 204 -0.14 -17.11 9.56
CA GLN A 204 0.98 -17.80 8.92
C GLN A 204 1.83 -16.78 8.18
N ASP A 205 3.14 -16.80 8.42
CA ASP A 205 4.07 -15.98 7.68
C ASP A 205 4.01 -16.32 6.18
N ALA A 206 3.98 -15.28 5.36
CA ALA A 206 3.99 -15.35 3.92
C ALA A 206 5.17 -14.56 3.34
N THR A 207 5.45 -14.80 2.08
CA THR A 207 6.23 -13.92 1.23
C THR A 207 5.33 -13.40 0.12
N VAL A 208 5.45 -12.11 -0.22
CA VAL A 208 4.87 -11.56 -1.45
C VAL A 208 5.99 -11.16 -2.39
N GLU A 209 5.81 -11.43 -3.67
CA GLU A 209 6.62 -10.89 -4.75
C GLU A 209 5.75 -9.98 -5.64
N ALA A 210 6.15 -8.72 -5.75
CA ALA A 210 5.59 -7.81 -6.75
C ALA A 210 6.43 -7.87 -8.03
N SER A 211 5.74 -7.88 -9.16
CA SER A 211 6.33 -7.75 -10.50
C SER A 211 5.74 -6.55 -11.21
N LEU A 212 6.57 -5.77 -11.91
CA LEU A 212 6.11 -4.77 -12.87
C LEU A 212 6.67 -5.06 -14.26
N VAL A 213 5.87 -4.79 -15.28
CA VAL A 213 6.27 -4.81 -16.69
C VAL A 213 6.43 -3.38 -17.16
N ALA A 214 7.61 -3.05 -17.63
CA ALA A 214 7.95 -1.73 -18.14
C ALA A 214 8.32 -1.82 -19.61
N CYS A 215 7.77 -0.93 -20.43
CA CYS A 215 8.06 -0.90 -21.86
C CYS A 215 8.50 0.49 -22.31
N ARG A 216 9.31 0.50 -23.37
CA ARG A 216 9.62 1.70 -24.15
C ARG A 216 9.55 1.40 -25.64
N VAL A 217 9.38 2.44 -26.44
CA VAL A 217 9.68 2.35 -27.87
C VAL A 217 11.20 2.43 -28.03
N GLY A 218 11.79 1.45 -28.71
CA GLY A 218 13.23 1.33 -28.89
C GLY A 218 13.82 2.50 -29.70
N PRO A 219 15.15 2.58 -29.81
CA PRO A 219 15.82 3.67 -30.52
C PRO A 219 15.43 3.63 -32.00
N THR A 220 14.46 4.46 -32.36
CA THR A 220 13.94 4.56 -33.70
C THR A 220 14.68 5.65 -34.45
N ALA A 221 15.03 5.38 -35.72
CA ALA A 221 15.59 6.38 -36.64
C ALA A 221 14.54 7.42 -37.09
N VAL A 222 13.31 7.31 -36.58
CA VAL A 222 12.16 8.16 -36.89
C VAL A 222 12.26 9.46 -36.09
N THR A 223 12.10 10.60 -36.76
CA THR A 223 12.11 11.93 -36.13
C THR A 223 10.78 12.64 -36.41
N PRO A 224 10.06 13.13 -35.38
CA PRO A 224 10.37 13.05 -33.95
C PRO A 224 10.30 11.61 -33.39
N LYS A 225 11.14 11.33 -32.39
CA LYS A 225 11.17 10.02 -31.73
C LYS A 225 9.89 9.79 -30.96
N PRO A 226 9.15 8.71 -31.24
CA PRO A 226 7.99 8.38 -30.45
C PRO A 226 8.32 7.85 -29.07
N SER A 227 7.39 8.09 -28.16
CA SER A 227 7.43 7.62 -26.79
C SER A 227 6.10 6.98 -26.40
N LEU A 228 6.16 6.12 -25.39
CA LEU A 228 4.97 5.52 -24.79
C LEU A 228 4.51 6.40 -23.63
N GLN A 229 3.28 6.90 -23.69
CA GLN A 229 2.68 7.66 -22.60
C GLN A 229 1.57 6.82 -21.98
N CYS A 230 1.78 6.38 -20.74
CA CYS A 230 0.84 5.56 -19.98
C CYS A 230 0.16 6.38 -18.89
N THR A 231 -1.13 6.14 -18.68
CA THR A 231 -1.94 6.74 -17.62
C THR A 231 -2.62 5.66 -16.81
N VAL A 232 -2.75 5.90 -15.50
CA VAL A 232 -3.51 5.05 -14.59
C VAL A 232 -4.87 5.71 -14.35
N THR A 233 -5.95 5.01 -14.68
CA THR A 233 -7.32 5.42 -14.39
C THR A 233 -7.88 4.59 -13.25
N GLN A 234 -8.40 5.27 -12.22
CA GLN A 234 -9.01 4.63 -11.06
C GLN A 234 -10.53 4.50 -11.26
N GLY A 235 -11.08 3.33 -10.94
CA GLY A 235 -12.50 3.07 -10.93
C GLY A 235 -13.20 3.58 -9.69
N THR A 236 -14.52 3.65 -9.76
CA THR A 236 -15.36 3.85 -8.58
C THR A 236 -15.27 2.62 -7.68
N GLN A 237 -15.18 2.86 -6.37
CA GLN A 237 -15.17 1.81 -5.38
C GLN A 237 -16.57 1.16 -5.31
N GLY A 238 -16.63 -0.15 -5.54
CA GLY A 238 -17.82 -0.95 -5.32
C GLY A 238 -17.83 -1.51 -3.90
N THR A 239 -19.01 -1.77 -3.34
CA THR A 239 -19.18 -2.31 -1.97
C THR A 239 -20.17 -3.47 -1.95
N GLY A 240 -20.11 -4.30 -0.91
CA GLY A 240 -21.05 -5.40 -0.66
C GLY A 240 -20.36 -6.74 -0.42
N ALA A 241 -21.13 -7.82 -0.31
CA ALA A 241 -20.62 -9.19 -0.14
C ALA A 241 -19.90 -9.74 -1.39
N TYR A 242 -20.20 -9.15 -2.56
CA TYR A 242 -19.53 -9.45 -3.83
C TYR A 242 -19.08 -8.13 -4.47
N PRO A 243 -18.10 -7.44 -3.87
CA PRO A 243 -17.73 -6.11 -4.31
C PRO A 243 -17.14 -6.21 -5.72
N LYS A 244 -17.64 -5.32 -6.58
CA LYS A 244 -17.27 -5.26 -8.00
C LYS A 244 -16.90 -3.84 -8.39
N SER A 245 -15.79 -3.69 -9.07
CA SER A 245 -15.36 -2.44 -9.69
C SER A 245 -14.90 -2.70 -11.12
N ILE A 246 -15.34 -1.86 -12.04
CA ILE A 246 -14.89 -1.86 -13.43
C ILE A 246 -14.42 -0.45 -13.75
N THR A 247 -13.27 -0.33 -14.40
CA THR A 247 -12.76 0.95 -14.85
C THR A 247 -12.23 0.89 -16.26
N LYS A 248 -12.42 1.96 -17.02
CA LYS A 248 -11.96 2.06 -18.41
C LYS A 248 -10.93 3.18 -18.50
N GLY A 249 -9.79 2.87 -19.11
CA GLY A 249 -8.76 3.87 -19.40
C GLY A 249 -9.16 4.80 -20.55
N ALA A 250 -8.33 5.82 -20.80
CA ALA A 250 -8.52 6.74 -21.92
C ALA A 250 -8.38 6.02 -23.29
N SER A 251 -7.59 4.96 -23.33
CA SER A 251 -7.51 4.00 -24.43
C SER A 251 -7.68 2.57 -23.90
N LYS A 252 -7.56 1.57 -24.78
CA LYS A 252 -7.66 0.15 -24.40
C LYS A 252 -6.68 -0.16 -23.27
N ALA A 253 -7.15 -0.78 -22.19
CA ALA A 253 -6.31 -1.13 -21.06
C ALA A 253 -5.22 -2.15 -21.50
N LEU A 254 -3.96 -1.80 -21.25
CA LEU A 254 -2.82 -2.70 -21.46
C LEU A 254 -2.59 -3.61 -20.25
N GLY A 255 -2.91 -3.09 -19.07
CA GLY A 255 -2.85 -3.77 -17.79
C GLY A 255 -3.78 -3.11 -16.79
N GLY A 256 -3.74 -3.60 -15.55
CA GLY A 256 -4.55 -3.05 -14.48
C GLY A 256 -4.42 -3.85 -13.21
N GLY A 257 -5.12 -3.40 -12.18
CA GLY A 257 -4.99 -3.93 -10.85
C GLY A 257 -6.24 -3.81 -10.02
N CYS A 258 -6.28 -4.57 -8.94
CA CYS A 258 -7.36 -4.62 -7.99
C CYS A 258 -6.86 -4.27 -6.59
N GLU A 259 -7.64 -3.45 -5.91
CA GLU A 259 -7.54 -3.22 -4.48
C GLU A 259 -8.83 -3.72 -3.86
N LEU A 260 -8.70 -4.70 -2.96
CA LEU A 260 -9.80 -5.32 -2.25
C LEU A 260 -9.60 -5.08 -0.76
N SER A 261 -10.69 -4.83 -0.05
CA SER A 261 -10.67 -4.69 1.41
C SER A 261 -12.03 -5.06 1.99
N TYR A 262 -12.03 -5.91 2.99
CA TYR A 262 -13.20 -6.36 3.74
C TYR A 262 -12.89 -6.22 5.24
N ALA A 263 -13.90 -5.84 6.03
CA ALA A 263 -13.74 -5.36 7.41
C ALA A 263 -12.63 -4.31 7.65
N GLY A 264 -12.09 -3.70 6.59
CA GLY A 264 -11.13 -2.61 6.68
C GLY A 264 -9.65 -3.00 6.76
N ASN A 265 -8.90 -2.83 5.66
CA ASN A 265 -7.47 -3.19 5.49
C ASN A 265 -7.12 -4.68 5.59
N GLY A 266 -8.05 -5.56 5.21
CA GLY A 266 -7.68 -6.77 4.48
C GLY A 266 -6.86 -7.82 5.23
N SER A 267 -7.09 -8.08 6.52
CA SER A 267 -6.86 -9.43 7.05
C SER A 267 -7.47 -9.65 8.44
N ALA A 268 -8.60 -10.35 8.44
CA ALA A 268 -9.00 -11.29 9.48
C ALA A 268 -9.82 -12.44 8.86
N HIS A 269 -10.40 -12.19 7.69
CA HIS A 269 -10.90 -13.15 6.71
C HIS A 269 -10.12 -12.84 5.42
N ALA A 270 -9.49 -13.79 4.75
CA ALA A 270 -8.84 -13.48 3.48
C ALA A 270 -9.84 -13.78 2.36
N GLU A 271 -10.22 -12.74 1.62
CA GLU A 271 -11.24 -12.84 0.58
C GLU A 271 -10.66 -13.18 -0.79
N PHE A 272 -11.53 -13.71 -1.64
CA PHE A 272 -11.12 -14.27 -2.92
C PHE A 272 -11.20 -13.22 -4.02
N MET A 273 -10.06 -12.80 -4.56
CA MET A 273 -10.04 -12.15 -5.86
C MET A 273 -10.45 -13.17 -6.92
N VAL A 274 -11.65 -13.01 -7.48
CA VAL A 274 -12.25 -13.93 -8.48
C VAL A 274 -11.86 -13.51 -9.90
N GLN A 275 -11.76 -12.20 -10.12
CA GLN A 275 -11.41 -11.63 -11.41
C GLN A 275 -10.52 -10.40 -11.23
N GLN A 276 -9.38 -10.42 -11.90
CA GLN A 276 -8.47 -9.28 -12.09
C GLN A 276 -8.00 -9.30 -13.55
N GLY A 277 -8.68 -8.58 -14.43
CA GLY A 277 -8.28 -8.64 -15.82
C GLY A 277 -9.09 -7.81 -16.82
N PRO A 278 -8.60 -7.76 -18.07
CA PRO A 278 -9.23 -7.02 -19.13
C PRO A 278 -10.56 -7.65 -19.55
N GLN A 279 -11.54 -6.79 -19.83
CA GLN A 279 -12.86 -7.14 -20.34
C GLN A 279 -12.92 -6.99 -21.86
N ALA A 280 -13.95 -7.56 -22.48
CA ALA A 280 -14.14 -7.52 -23.92
C ALA A 280 -14.27 -6.09 -24.49
N ASP A 281 -14.77 -5.15 -23.69
CA ASP A 281 -14.95 -3.73 -24.05
C ASP A 281 -13.69 -2.87 -23.82
N GLY A 282 -12.57 -3.50 -23.44
CA GLY A 282 -11.30 -2.84 -23.15
C GLY A 282 -11.21 -2.21 -21.76
N SER A 283 -12.20 -2.42 -20.88
CA SER A 283 -12.12 -2.05 -19.47
C SER A 283 -11.33 -3.07 -18.64
N TRP A 284 -11.01 -2.72 -17.41
CA TRP A 284 -10.41 -3.60 -16.41
C TRP A 284 -11.43 -3.89 -15.30
N ALA A 285 -11.63 -5.16 -14.97
CA ALA A 285 -12.56 -5.57 -13.92
C ALA A 285 -11.84 -6.17 -12.72
N CYS A 286 -12.39 -5.83 -11.55
CA CYS A 286 -12.03 -6.35 -10.24
C CYS A 286 -13.28 -6.86 -9.57
N LEU A 287 -13.35 -8.18 -9.37
CA LEU A 287 -14.44 -8.83 -8.66
C LEU A 287 -13.86 -9.71 -7.57
N ALA A 288 -14.50 -9.66 -6.40
CA ALA A 288 -14.18 -10.52 -5.29
C ALA A 288 -15.44 -11.16 -4.70
N ALA A 289 -15.24 -12.19 -3.87
CA ALA A 289 -16.30 -12.90 -3.18
C ALA A 289 -15.97 -13.11 -1.70
N ASP A 290 -17.01 -12.97 -0.86
CA ASP A 290 -17.00 -13.25 0.58
C ASP A 290 -17.04 -14.77 0.85
N PRO A 291 -16.31 -15.31 1.85
CA PRO A 291 -16.54 -16.67 2.37
C PRO A 291 -17.98 -16.86 2.89
N PRO A 292 -18.53 -18.10 2.92
CA PRO A 292 -19.96 -18.32 3.14
C PRO A 292 -20.35 -18.31 4.61
N LEU A 293 -19.36 -18.34 5.52
CA LEU A 293 -19.59 -18.57 6.94
C LEU A 293 -19.75 -17.28 7.73
N ILE A 294 -19.37 -16.11 7.16
CA ILE A 294 -19.43 -14.82 7.83
C ILE A 294 -19.76 -13.76 6.77
N SER A 295 -20.91 -13.09 6.89
CA SER A 295 -21.26 -11.96 6.02
C SER A 295 -20.39 -10.75 6.39
N ASN A 296 -19.42 -10.40 5.55
CA ASN A 296 -18.57 -9.24 5.74
C ASN A 296 -18.64 -8.32 4.51
N PRO A 297 -19.19 -7.10 4.62
CA PRO A 297 -19.23 -6.17 3.50
C PRO A 297 -17.81 -5.74 3.11
N GLY A 298 -17.45 -6.04 1.86
CA GLY A 298 -16.18 -5.67 1.26
C GLY A 298 -16.25 -4.44 0.38
N THR A 299 -15.08 -4.06 -0.12
CA THR A 299 -14.86 -2.99 -1.07
C THR A 299 -13.91 -3.48 -2.15
N ALA A 300 -14.16 -3.06 -3.38
CA ALA A 300 -13.30 -3.35 -4.52
C ALA A 300 -13.07 -2.08 -5.32
N LYS A 301 -11.83 -1.85 -5.75
CA LYS A 301 -11.46 -0.73 -6.61
C LYS A 301 -10.54 -1.21 -7.72
N ALA A 302 -10.98 -1.00 -8.95
CA ALA A 302 -10.20 -1.31 -10.14
C ALA A 302 -9.30 -0.15 -10.54
N SER A 303 -8.12 -0.48 -11.08
CA SER A 303 -7.25 0.46 -11.78
C SER A 303 -6.97 -0.07 -13.18
N ALA A 304 -7.01 0.79 -14.21
CA ALA A 304 -6.61 0.46 -15.57
C ALA A 304 -5.36 1.25 -15.95
N VAL A 305 -4.41 0.59 -16.59
CA VAL A 305 -3.25 1.22 -17.24
C VAL A 305 -3.53 1.25 -18.74
N SER A 306 -3.63 2.45 -19.31
CA SER A 306 -3.81 2.65 -20.74
C SER A 306 -2.66 3.46 -21.30
N CYS A 307 -2.15 3.09 -22.48
CA CYS A 307 -1.02 3.80 -23.08
C CYS A 307 -1.30 4.16 -24.53
N ASN A 308 -0.70 5.26 -24.99
CA ASN A 308 -0.72 5.70 -26.38
C ASN A 308 0.70 6.04 -26.84
N LEU A 309 0.93 6.00 -28.15
CA LEU A 309 2.13 6.56 -28.75
C LEU A 309 1.98 8.07 -28.90
N THR A 310 3.02 8.79 -28.53
CA THR A 310 3.09 10.24 -28.71
C THR A 310 4.44 10.65 -29.28
N THR A 311 4.41 11.63 -30.18
CA THR A 311 5.59 12.33 -30.72
C THR A 311 5.87 13.62 -29.97
N SER A 312 4.96 14.04 -29.08
CA SER A 312 5.25 15.12 -28.13
C SER A 312 6.39 14.68 -27.24
N THR A 313 7.28 15.61 -26.92
CA THR A 313 8.26 15.41 -25.84
C THR A 313 7.51 14.90 -24.62
N LEU A 314 7.95 13.76 -24.07
CA LEU A 314 7.55 13.32 -22.74
C LEU A 314 7.60 14.56 -21.84
N PRO A 315 6.52 14.88 -21.10
CA PRO A 315 6.68 15.76 -19.95
C PRO A 315 7.89 15.23 -19.18
N PRO A 316 8.76 16.09 -18.64
CA PRO A 316 9.81 15.61 -17.74
C PRO A 316 9.15 14.61 -16.79
N PRO A 317 9.79 13.46 -16.48
CA PRO A 317 9.24 12.50 -15.55
C PRO A 317 8.65 13.32 -14.42
N VAL A 318 7.40 13.07 -14.05
CA VAL A 318 6.96 13.54 -12.74
C VAL A 318 7.95 12.88 -11.81
N THR A 319 8.99 13.61 -11.44
CA THR A 319 9.87 13.32 -10.35
C THR A 319 8.92 13.39 -9.19
N VAL A 320 8.29 12.26 -8.89
CA VAL A 320 7.74 12.04 -7.57
C VAL A 320 8.91 12.38 -6.65
N PRO A 321 8.73 13.31 -5.70
CA PRO A 321 9.81 13.77 -4.86
C PRO A 321 10.63 12.57 -4.39
N THR A 322 11.95 12.65 -4.58
CA THR A 322 12.93 11.69 -4.05
C THR A 322 12.87 11.59 -2.52
N THR A 323 12.06 12.41 -1.86
CA THR A 323 11.63 12.20 -0.48
C THR A 323 10.52 11.14 -0.43
N ARG A 324 10.88 9.85 -0.57
CA ARG A 324 10.02 8.82 0.02
C ARG A 324 9.89 9.18 1.50
N LYS A 325 8.64 9.39 1.96
CA LYS A 325 8.37 9.69 3.37
C LYS A 325 8.97 8.58 4.22
N ASN A 326 9.61 8.95 5.34
CA ASN A 326 10.16 7.96 6.27
C ASN A 326 9.04 7.00 6.69
N PRO A 327 9.25 5.67 6.59
CA PRO A 327 8.24 4.68 6.95
C PRO A 327 7.83 4.83 8.41
N ILE A 328 6.57 4.50 8.70
CA ILE A 328 6.00 4.57 10.04
C ILE A 328 5.91 3.18 10.64
N ILE A 329 6.37 3.05 11.89
CA ILE A 329 6.09 1.89 12.72
C ILE A 329 5.14 2.32 13.84
N ILE A 330 3.95 1.73 13.88
CA ILE A 330 3.02 1.89 14.99
C ILE A 330 3.37 0.88 16.06
N VAL A 331 3.80 1.35 17.22
CA VAL A 331 4.18 0.54 18.38
C VAL A 331 2.95 0.42 19.29
N GLY A 332 2.38 -0.79 19.35
CA GLY A 332 1.16 -1.05 20.11
C GLY A 332 1.32 -0.82 21.61
N GLY A 333 0.19 -0.57 22.29
CA GLY A 333 0.08 -0.56 23.74
C GLY A 333 -0.05 -1.95 24.35
N THR A 334 -0.15 -2.00 25.68
CA THR A 334 -0.31 -3.24 26.46
C THR A 334 -1.52 -4.03 25.99
N LEU A 335 -1.33 -5.33 25.70
CA LEU A 335 -2.36 -6.25 25.21
C LEU A 335 -3.10 -5.80 23.94
N ALA A 336 -2.56 -4.81 23.22
CA ALA A 336 -3.22 -4.25 22.06
C ALA A 336 -2.96 -5.10 20.81
N SER A 337 -4.03 -5.44 20.10
CA SER A 337 -3.98 -6.05 18.77
C SER A 337 -4.04 -4.99 17.66
N GLU A 338 -3.53 -5.33 16.48
CA GLU A 338 -3.46 -4.45 15.29
C GLU A 338 -4.80 -3.78 14.94
N ILE A 339 -5.93 -4.48 15.13
CA ILE A 339 -7.28 -3.97 14.79
C ILE A 339 -7.61 -2.62 15.47
N ILE A 340 -7.02 -2.31 16.63
CA ILE A 340 -7.21 -1.03 17.33
C ILE A 340 -6.65 0.14 16.51
N TYR A 341 -5.57 -0.10 15.76
CA TYR A 341 -4.82 0.90 15.00
C TYR A 341 -5.27 0.99 13.55
N TRP A 342 -6.19 0.13 13.12
CA TRP A 342 -6.60 0.01 11.73
C TRP A 342 -6.96 1.35 11.07
N VAL A 343 -7.74 2.19 11.77
CA VAL A 343 -8.13 3.52 11.27
C VAL A 343 -6.93 4.45 11.09
N LEU A 344 -6.01 4.48 12.06
CA LEU A 344 -4.78 5.27 11.99
C LEU A 344 -3.90 4.80 10.84
N GLU A 345 -3.71 3.49 10.69
CA GLU A 345 -2.96 2.93 9.57
C GLU A 345 -3.57 3.30 8.22
N GLY A 346 -4.89 3.16 8.07
CA GLY A 346 -5.60 3.51 6.85
C GLY A 346 -5.39 4.98 6.47
N ARG A 347 -5.48 5.88 7.44
CA ARG A 347 -5.24 7.31 7.22
C ARG A 347 -3.78 7.61 6.86
N LEU A 348 -2.81 7.02 7.56
CA LEU A 348 -1.38 7.19 7.27
C LEU A 348 -1.01 6.65 5.88
N ARG A 349 -1.55 5.49 5.49
CA ARG A 349 -1.37 4.93 4.14
C ARG A 349 -2.02 5.82 3.09
N ALA A 350 -3.21 6.37 3.36
CA ALA A 350 -3.87 7.34 2.48
C ALA A 350 -3.05 8.63 2.30
N ASP A 351 -2.32 9.05 3.34
CA ASP A 351 -1.38 10.16 3.29
C ASP A 351 -0.03 9.79 2.64
N GLY A 352 0.13 8.55 2.14
CA GLY A 352 1.28 8.12 1.34
C GLY A 352 2.48 7.63 2.14
N TYR A 353 2.30 7.22 3.40
CA TYR A 353 3.35 6.58 4.19
C TYR A 353 3.35 5.05 3.98
N TYR A 354 4.54 4.44 4.01
CA TYR A 354 4.66 3.01 4.30
C TYR A 354 4.44 2.79 5.79
N VAL A 355 3.53 1.90 6.19
CA VAL A 355 3.11 1.73 7.58
C VAL A 355 3.12 0.26 7.97
N GLU A 356 3.82 -0.07 9.04
CA GLU A 356 3.79 -1.38 9.67
C GLU A 356 3.40 -1.28 11.15
N PHE A 357 2.59 -2.24 11.61
CA PHE A 357 2.32 -2.44 13.03
C PHE A 357 3.43 -3.27 13.69
N PHE A 358 3.73 -2.93 14.94
CA PHE A 358 4.60 -3.70 15.82
C PHE A 358 3.83 -4.05 17.09
N GLU A 359 3.43 -5.32 17.17
CA GLU A 359 2.86 -5.92 18.37
C GLU A 359 3.96 -6.09 19.42
N LEU A 360 3.69 -5.65 20.65
CA LEU A 360 4.64 -5.83 21.74
C LEU A 360 4.80 -7.32 22.06
N PRO A 361 6.03 -7.85 22.13
CA PRO A 361 6.25 -9.24 22.51
C PRO A 361 5.59 -9.57 23.86
N GLY A 362 5.01 -10.77 23.98
CA GLY A 362 4.26 -11.18 25.16
C GLY A 362 3.07 -10.27 25.51
N GLY A 363 2.52 -9.56 24.52
CA GLY A 363 1.46 -8.57 24.73
C GLY A 363 1.88 -7.36 25.57
N GLY A 364 3.19 -7.08 25.65
CA GLY A 364 3.75 -6.01 26.50
C GLY A 364 3.85 -6.39 27.98
N LEU A 365 3.56 -7.63 28.36
CA LEU A 365 3.62 -8.07 29.76
C LEU A 365 5.03 -8.42 30.26
N ILE A 366 5.99 -8.51 29.34
CA ILE A 366 7.40 -8.81 29.64
C ILE A 366 8.18 -7.53 29.98
N ASP A 367 9.49 -7.66 30.20
CA ASP A 367 10.36 -6.50 30.40
C ASP A 367 10.33 -5.57 29.17
N ILE A 368 10.13 -4.27 29.40
CA ILE A 368 10.05 -3.27 28.34
C ILE A 368 11.34 -3.18 27.52
N ARG A 369 12.51 -3.47 28.12
CA ARG A 369 13.80 -3.52 27.38
C ARG A 369 13.84 -4.67 26.38
N GLU A 370 13.21 -5.81 26.68
CA GLU A 370 13.07 -6.91 25.70
C GLU A 370 12.17 -6.47 24.54
N GLY A 371 11.07 -5.77 24.84
CA GLY A 371 10.22 -5.15 23.81
C GLY A 371 10.99 -4.14 22.94
N ALA A 372 11.84 -3.31 23.54
CA ALA A 372 12.69 -2.35 22.84
C ALA A 372 13.75 -3.04 21.95
N GLN A 373 14.29 -4.18 22.41
CA GLN A 373 15.19 -5.01 21.61
C GLN A 373 14.48 -5.59 20.38
N ALA A 374 13.26 -6.11 20.55
CA ALA A 374 12.47 -6.59 19.42
C ALA A 374 12.14 -5.44 18.44
N LEU A 375 11.82 -4.25 18.96
CA LEU A 375 11.58 -3.06 18.14
C LEU A 375 12.83 -2.66 17.33
N LYS A 376 14.04 -2.79 17.90
CA LYS A 376 15.29 -2.57 17.15
C LYS A 376 15.38 -3.43 15.89
N TYR A 377 15.09 -4.72 16.00
CA TYR A 377 15.13 -5.61 14.84
C TYR A 377 14.05 -5.25 13.82
N ARG A 378 12.86 -4.86 14.30
CA ARG A 378 11.78 -4.38 13.43
C ARG A 378 12.16 -3.12 12.66
N ILE A 379 12.80 -2.15 13.32
CA ILE A 379 13.30 -0.93 12.67
C ILE A 379 14.31 -1.28 11.58
N ALA A 380 15.27 -2.17 11.87
CA ALA A 380 16.26 -2.60 10.88
C ALA A 380 15.61 -3.29 9.67
N ASP A 381 14.63 -4.16 9.89
CA ASP A 381 13.86 -4.83 8.85
C ASP A 381 13.08 -3.83 7.97
N VAL A 382 12.41 -2.86 8.58
CA VAL A 382 11.70 -1.77 7.87
C VAL A 382 12.65 -0.95 7.01
N LEU A 383 13.78 -0.53 7.56
CA LEU A 383 14.78 0.25 6.82
C LEU A 383 15.34 -0.55 5.64
N LEU A 384 15.62 -1.83 5.85
CA LEU A 384 16.09 -2.72 4.78
C LEU A 384 15.03 -2.91 3.67
N LYS A 385 13.77 -3.14 4.04
CA LYS A 385 12.64 -3.31 3.11
C LYS A 385 12.37 -2.06 2.29
N THR A 386 12.42 -0.90 2.93
CA THR A 386 12.01 0.38 2.31
C THR A 386 13.18 1.08 1.62
N GLY A 387 14.41 0.86 2.08
CA GLY A 387 15.59 1.63 1.67
C GLY A 387 15.61 3.05 2.25
N ALA A 388 14.79 3.34 3.27
CA ALA A 388 14.82 4.62 3.99
C ALA A 388 16.01 4.65 4.95
N GLU A 389 16.47 5.85 5.30
CA GLU A 389 17.55 6.06 6.27
C GLU A 389 17.04 6.15 7.72
N LYS A 390 15.79 6.60 7.90
CA LYS A 390 15.14 6.75 9.20
C LYS A 390 13.70 6.25 9.17
N VAL A 391 13.16 5.94 10.33
CA VAL A 391 11.73 5.63 10.55
C VAL A 391 11.05 6.74 11.36
N ASN A 392 9.74 6.80 11.25
CA ASN A 392 8.86 7.49 12.18
C ASN A 392 8.23 6.47 13.13
N LEU A 393 8.21 6.76 14.42
CA LEU A 393 7.58 5.90 15.43
C LEU A 393 6.31 6.57 15.93
N ILE A 394 5.22 5.81 15.98
CA ILE A 394 3.99 6.21 16.67
C ILE A 394 3.72 5.20 17.78
N GLY A 395 3.98 5.59 19.04
CA GLY A 395 3.79 4.72 20.19
C GLY A 395 2.50 5.04 20.93
N HIS A 396 1.63 4.06 21.12
CA HIS A 396 0.42 4.21 21.92
C HIS A 396 0.61 3.59 23.31
N SER A 397 0.24 4.30 24.38
CA SER A 397 0.34 3.80 25.74
C SER A 397 1.75 3.27 26.07
N GLN A 398 1.91 2.02 26.52
CA GLN A 398 3.20 1.36 26.71
C GLN A 398 4.11 1.38 25.46
N GLY A 399 3.54 1.41 24.25
CA GLY A 399 4.32 1.47 23.01
C GLY A 399 5.19 2.73 22.93
N GLY A 400 4.71 3.86 23.46
CA GLY A 400 5.51 5.09 23.56
C GLY A 400 6.69 4.94 24.53
N ILE A 401 6.50 4.23 25.64
CA ILE A 401 7.59 3.91 26.59
C ILE A 401 8.60 2.96 25.93
N THR A 402 8.13 1.95 25.20
CA THR A 402 8.98 1.00 24.47
C THR A 402 9.82 1.69 23.39
N ALA A 403 9.22 2.59 22.61
CA ALA A 403 9.92 3.38 21.59
C ALA A 403 10.99 4.29 22.21
N ARG A 404 10.72 4.91 23.36
CA ARG A 404 11.71 5.73 24.08
C ARG A 404 12.82 4.91 24.71
N THR A 405 12.49 3.72 25.21
CA THR A 405 13.48 2.75 25.70
C THR A 405 14.42 2.33 24.57
N TYR A 406 13.89 2.11 23.35
CA TYR A 406 14.73 1.86 22.17
C TYR A 406 15.69 3.02 21.90
N VAL A 407 15.20 4.27 21.92
CA VAL A 407 16.02 5.45 21.69
C VAL A 407 17.13 5.59 22.74
N HIS A 408 16.80 5.33 24.01
CA HIS A 408 17.76 5.38 25.11
C HIS A 408 18.85 4.30 24.97
N ASP A 409 18.45 3.03 24.77
CA ASP A 409 19.36 1.88 24.84
C ASP A 409 20.15 1.65 23.53
N TYR A 410 19.60 2.05 22.37
CA TYR A 410 20.18 1.77 21.05
C TYR A 410 20.47 3.03 20.22
N GLY A 411 20.08 4.21 20.71
CA GLY A 411 20.33 5.50 20.07
C GLY A 411 19.19 5.99 19.18
N TRP A 412 19.26 7.28 18.83
CA TRP A 412 18.20 8.01 18.14
C TRP A 412 18.38 8.13 16.62
N ARG A 413 19.56 7.79 16.07
CA ARG A 413 19.97 8.13 14.69
C ARG A 413 19.05 7.61 13.59
N LEU A 414 18.38 6.49 13.83
CA LEU A 414 17.47 5.84 12.88
C LEU A 414 16.02 6.30 13.01
N VAL A 415 15.73 7.26 13.89
CA VAL A 415 14.38 7.76 14.14
C VAL A 415 14.32 9.24 13.75
N ASP A 416 13.29 9.62 13.02
CA ASP A 416 13.04 11.00 12.59
C ASP A 416 11.99 11.69 13.48
N ASN A 417 10.82 11.06 13.62
CA ASN A 417 9.76 11.51 14.53
C ASN A 417 9.44 10.41 15.55
N LEU A 418 9.16 10.79 16.80
CA LEU A 418 8.55 9.92 17.80
C LEU A 418 7.29 10.60 18.32
N ILE A 419 6.15 10.10 17.88
CA ILE A 419 4.83 10.58 18.25
C ILE A 419 4.27 9.60 19.29
N SER A 420 3.82 10.10 20.41
CA SER A 420 3.24 9.33 21.50
C SER A 420 1.77 9.68 21.66
N LEU A 421 0.94 8.64 21.83
CA LEU A 421 -0.50 8.75 22.02
C LEU A 421 -0.81 8.17 23.40
N GLY A 422 -1.38 8.96 24.32
CA GLY A 422 -1.80 8.47 25.64
C GLY A 422 -0.69 7.78 26.43
N THR A 423 0.57 8.23 26.30
CA THR A 423 1.72 7.51 26.85
C THR A 423 2.02 7.98 28.28
N PRO A 424 2.09 7.09 29.28
CA PRO A 424 2.36 7.45 30.68
C PRO A 424 3.86 7.75 30.93
N HIS A 425 4.38 8.84 30.38
CA HIS A 425 5.82 9.18 30.42
C HIS A 425 6.40 9.29 31.84
N LYS A 426 5.58 9.59 32.85
CA LYS A 426 5.98 9.66 34.27
C LYS A 426 5.30 8.58 35.14
N GLY A 427 4.82 7.51 34.51
CA GLY A 427 4.16 6.38 35.15
C GLY A 427 2.63 6.48 35.06
N THR A 428 1.92 5.37 35.16
CA THR A 428 0.46 5.32 35.00
C THR A 428 -0.28 5.74 36.28
N HIS A 429 -1.43 6.38 36.11
CA HIS A 429 -2.40 6.67 37.17
C HIS A 429 -3.45 5.56 37.35
N ALA A 430 -3.26 4.41 36.69
CA ALA A 430 -4.20 3.30 36.75
C ALA A 430 -4.56 2.94 38.20
N ASP A 431 -5.86 2.81 38.46
CA ASP A 431 -6.34 2.32 39.74
C ASP A 431 -5.76 0.91 40.02
N PRO A 432 -5.32 0.60 41.26
CA PRO A 432 -4.76 -0.71 41.60
C PRO A 432 -5.67 -1.89 41.24
N LEU A 433 -7.00 -1.75 41.34
CA LEU A 433 -7.95 -2.78 40.94
C LEU A 433 -7.94 -3.00 39.42
N LEU A 434 -7.88 -1.91 38.65
CA LEU A 434 -7.79 -1.96 37.19
C LEU A 434 -6.46 -2.59 36.74
N ALA A 435 -5.35 -2.20 37.39
CA ALA A 435 -4.04 -2.79 37.14
C ALA A 435 -4.00 -4.30 37.49
N ALA A 436 -4.63 -4.70 38.60
CA ALA A 436 -4.77 -6.11 38.96
C ALA A 436 -5.63 -6.88 37.93
N LEU A 437 -6.74 -6.30 37.47
CA LEU A 437 -7.65 -6.95 36.53
C LEU A 437 -7.05 -7.12 35.12
N LEU A 438 -6.40 -6.06 34.60
CA LEU A 438 -5.92 -6.06 33.21
C LEU A 438 -4.60 -6.81 33.04
N VAL A 439 -3.67 -6.63 33.99
CA VAL A 439 -2.30 -7.12 33.83
C VAL A 439 -1.81 -7.96 35.00
N GLY A 440 -2.59 -8.08 36.09
CA GLY A 440 -2.25 -8.92 37.23
C GLY A 440 -1.29 -8.27 38.22
N CYS A 441 -1.23 -6.94 38.29
CA CYS A 441 -0.39 -6.23 39.25
C CYS A 441 -1.04 -6.20 40.64
N VAL A 442 -0.71 -7.17 41.49
CA VAL A 442 -1.28 -7.33 42.84
C VAL A 442 -0.32 -6.89 43.95
N GLY A 443 0.83 -6.32 43.60
CA GLY A 443 1.85 -5.82 44.53
C GLY A 443 2.73 -6.93 45.10
N GLN A 444 2.85 -8.07 44.41
CA GLN A 444 3.68 -9.20 44.83
C GLN A 444 5.05 -9.18 44.12
N PRO A 445 6.11 -9.75 44.73
CA PRO A 445 7.42 -9.85 44.08
C PRO A 445 7.42 -10.66 42.76
N THR A 446 6.40 -11.49 42.56
CA THR A 446 6.18 -12.29 41.34
C THR A 446 5.34 -11.58 40.28
N ASP A 447 4.94 -10.32 40.51
CA ASP A 447 4.23 -9.53 39.52
C ASP A 447 5.06 -9.40 38.23
N LYS A 448 4.38 -9.30 37.10
CA LYS A 448 5.02 -9.11 35.80
C LYS A 448 5.86 -7.83 35.77
N PRO A 449 6.99 -7.79 35.05
CA PRO A 449 7.89 -6.62 35.01
C PRO A 449 7.18 -5.29 34.72
N ILE A 450 6.19 -5.30 33.83
CA ILE A 450 5.34 -4.15 33.49
C ILE A 450 4.74 -3.44 34.72
N CYS A 451 4.39 -4.18 35.78
CA CYS A 451 3.80 -3.64 37.00
C CYS A 451 4.71 -2.68 37.76
N THR A 452 6.02 -2.82 37.56
CA THR A 452 7.02 -1.93 38.15
C THR A 452 7.52 -0.91 37.14
N GLN A 453 7.71 -1.30 35.88
CA GLN A 453 8.27 -0.42 34.83
C GLN A 453 7.30 0.65 34.31
N LEU A 454 5.98 0.47 34.47
CA LEU A 454 4.98 1.52 34.18
C LEU A 454 4.63 2.37 35.41
N ARG A 455 5.24 2.14 36.57
CA ARG A 455 5.11 3.03 37.73
C ARG A 455 6.21 4.09 37.72
N ALA A 456 5.92 5.25 38.32
CA ALA A 456 6.94 6.26 38.56
C ALA A 456 8.11 5.64 39.34
N GLY A 457 9.33 5.84 38.85
CA GLY A 457 10.50 5.25 39.47
C GLY A 457 11.72 5.22 38.55
N PRO A 458 12.80 4.52 38.99
CA PRO A 458 14.12 4.62 38.38
C PRO A 458 14.17 4.33 36.88
N PHE A 459 13.38 3.36 36.41
CA PHE A 459 13.33 3.01 34.99
C PHE A 459 12.79 4.16 34.13
N LEU A 460 11.69 4.79 34.53
CA LEU A 460 11.13 5.92 33.79
C LEU A 460 12.00 7.17 33.92
N ASP A 461 12.59 7.40 35.09
CA ASP A 461 13.54 8.50 35.32
C ASP A 461 14.80 8.36 34.43
N GLU A 462 15.24 7.12 34.19
CA GLU A 462 16.36 6.81 33.30
C GLU A 462 16.02 7.15 31.84
N ILE A 463 14.97 6.55 31.26
CA ILE A 463 14.59 6.79 29.85
C ILE A 463 14.04 8.21 29.60
N ASN A 464 13.72 8.95 30.66
CA ASN A 464 13.36 10.36 30.58
C ASN A 464 14.54 11.29 30.30
N LYS A 465 15.77 10.82 30.52
CA LYS A 465 16.98 11.56 30.16
C LYS A 465 17.19 11.48 28.65
N ARG A 466 17.54 12.62 28.05
CA ARG A 466 17.82 12.73 26.61
C ARG A 466 19.25 13.14 26.37
N ALA A 467 19.84 12.61 25.30
CA ALA A 467 21.12 13.08 24.82
C ALA A 467 20.99 14.54 24.34
N SER A 468 22.00 15.36 24.57
CA SER A 468 21.98 16.78 24.18
C SER A 468 21.95 16.99 22.66
N ASP A 469 22.42 15.99 21.90
CA ASP A 469 22.49 15.98 20.44
C ASP A 469 21.34 15.21 19.77
N ASP A 470 20.37 14.71 20.54
CA ASP A 470 19.18 14.03 20.03
C ASP A 470 18.42 14.95 19.06
N ASP A 471 18.23 14.51 17.81
CA ASP A 471 17.56 15.27 16.74
C ASP A 471 16.13 14.77 16.45
N ILE A 472 15.59 13.84 17.25
CA ILE A 472 14.22 13.37 17.05
C ILE A 472 13.22 14.50 17.36
N ALA A 473 12.24 14.65 16.48
CA ALA A 473 11.06 15.46 16.71
C ALA A 473 10.04 14.67 17.57
N TYR A 474 9.92 15.06 18.83
CA TYR A 474 8.99 14.44 19.77
C TYR A 474 7.65 15.15 19.75
N THR A 475 6.58 14.38 19.71
CA THR A 475 5.22 14.88 19.91
C THR A 475 4.49 13.92 20.83
N ASN A 476 3.66 14.47 21.70
CA ASN A 476 2.91 13.75 22.70
C ASN A 476 1.49 14.30 22.71
N ILE A 477 0.54 13.47 22.31
CA ILE A 477 -0.88 13.79 22.22
C ILE A 477 -1.62 12.98 23.28
N ASN A 478 -2.22 13.65 24.25
CA ASN A 478 -2.95 13.02 25.34
C ASN A 478 -4.38 13.52 25.45
N SER A 479 -5.19 12.74 26.17
CA SER A 479 -6.46 13.19 26.71
C SER A 479 -6.29 13.68 28.15
N VAL A 480 -7.34 14.27 28.69
CA VAL A 480 -7.41 14.66 30.11
C VAL A 480 -7.74 13.46 30.99
N LYS A 481 -7.34 13.52 32.28
CA LYS A 481 -7.62 12.49 33.29
C LYS A 481 -9.08 12.02 33.36
N ALA A 482 -10.04 12.91 33.06
CA ALA A 482 -11.46 12.58 33.11
C ALA A 482 -11.90 11.59 32.01
N LEU A 483 -11.11 11.45 30.94
CA LEU A 483 -11.40 10.62 29.78
C LEU A 483 -10.38 9.50 29.60
N ASP A 484 -9.14 9.70 30.04
CA ASP A 484 -8.10 8.67 30.04
C ASP A 484 -7.80 8.21 31.47
N VAL A 485 -8.10 6.93 31.73
CA VAL A 485 -7.95 6.31 33.07
C VAL A 485 -6.51 5.95 33.41
N PHE A 486 -5.60 5.98 32.44
CA PHE A 486 -4.19 5.62 32.61
C PHE A 486 -3.29 6.85 32.64
N THR A 487 -3.64 7.90 31.88
CA THR A 487 -2.82 9.08 31.67
C THR A 487 -3.59 10.38 31.75
N ASP A 488 -2.86 11.46 32.04
CA ASP A 488 -3.36 12.81 32.08
C ASP A 488 -2.35 13.74 31.40
N GLY A 489 -2.81 14.43 30.34
CA GLY A 489 -1.97 15.32 29.54
C GLY A 489 -1.30 16.46 30.31
N TYR A 490 -1.84 16.82 31.48
CA TYR A 490 -1.26 17.86 32.34
C TYR A 490 -0.22 17.33 33.34
N THR A 491 -0.20 16.02 33.61
CA THR A 491 0.64 15.45 34.67
C THR A 491 1.53 14.33 34.15
N ASN A 492 1.11 13.08 34.28
CA ASN A 492 1.94 11.91 34.00
C ASN A 492 2.08 11.57 32.51
N GLY A 493 1.16 12.06 31.68
CA GLY A 493 1.26 11.99 30.23
C GLY A 493 2.23 13.01 29.67
N ARG A 494 2.68 14.01 30.42
CA ARG A 494 3.53 15.10 29.91
C ARG A 494 4.98 14.68 29.74
N MET A 495 5.59 15.04 28.61
CA MET A 495 7.03 14.96 28.40
C MET A 495 7.71 16.28 28.77
N ASP A 496 8.87 16.20 29.44
CA ASP A 496 9.68 17.37 29.77
C ASP A 496 10.77 17.60 28.70
N ASN A 497 11.18 18.86 28.51
CA ASN A 497 12.28 19.26 27.61
C ASN A 497 12.17 18.69 26.18
N CYS A 498 10.97 18.69 25.61
CA CYS A 498 10.72 18.16 24.27
C CYS A 498 10.31 19.20 23.22
N ASP A 499 10.09 20.46 23.61
CA ASP A 499 9.79 21.53 22.67
C ASP A 499 10.99 21.74 21.72
N ARG A 500 10.70 22.08 20.46
CA ARG A 500 11.70 22.28 19.41
C ARG A 500 11.48 23.57 18.65
N THR A 501 12.44 23.93 17.82
CA THR A 501 12.31 25.02 16.87
C THR A 501 12.46 24.45 15.46
N ASN A 502 11.50 24.73 14.56
CA ASN A 502 11.60 24.27 13.18
C ASN A 502 12.59 25.12 12.37
N ALA A 503 12.83 24.75 11.11
CA ALA A 503 13.76 25.45 10.22
C ALA A 503 13.37 26.92 9.97
N GLN A 504 12.11 27.28 10.23
CA GLN A 504 11.55 28.62 10.10
C GLN A 504 11.61 29.44 11.40
N GLY A 505 12.24 28.91 12.47
CA GLY A 505 12.37 29.60 13.75
C GLY A 505 11.11 29.52 14.64
N GLN A 506 10.10 28.74 14.27
CA GLN A 506 8.87 28.61 15.05
C GLN A 506 9.02 27.56 16.15
N THR A 507 8.53 27.87 17.35
CA THR A 507 8.49 26.91 18.45
C THR A 507 7.41 25.86 18.19
N LEU A 508 7.81 24.60 18.13
CA LEU A 508 6.97 23.42 18.08
C LEU A 508 6.79 22.89 19.50
N LYS A 509 5.60 23.11 20.09
CA LYS A 509 5.27 22.49 21.36
C LYS A 509 5.12 20.99 21.18
N CYS A 510 5.79 20.21 22.00
CA CYS A 510 5.71 18.75 21.92
C CYS A 510 4.47 18.18 22.61
N ASN A 511 3.98 18.81 23.68
CA ASN A 511 2.81 18.32 24.42
C ASN A 511 1.53 18.98 23.90
N VAL A 512 0.57 18.15 23.53
CA VAL A 512 -0.75 18.53 23.02
C VAL A 512 -1.80 17.79 23.83
N THR A 513 -2.75 18.51 24.42
CA THR A 513 -3.91 17.91 25.08
C THR A 513 -5.13 18.10 24.19
N VAL A 514 -5.82 17.02 23.82
CA VAL A 514 -6.91 17.08 22.83
C VAL A 514 -7.99 18.08 23.22
N GLN A 515 -8.36 18.11 24.50
CA GLN A 515 -9.44 18.96 25.02
C GLN A 515 -9.04 20.44 25.17
N GLU A 516 -7.75 20.80 25.09
CA GLU A 516 -7.34 22.22 25.05
C GLU A 516 -7.74 22.86 23.71
N ASP A 517 -7.57 22.12 22.61
CA ASP A 517 -7.95 22.59 21.28
C ASP A 517 -9.40 22.29 20.94
N CYS A 518 -9.90 21.13 21.36
CA CYS A 518 -11.22 20.61 21.03
C CYS A 518 -11.98 20.16 22.29
N PRO A 519 -12.53 21.09 23.09
CA PRO A 519 -13.18 20.78 24.37
C PRO A 519 -14.36 19.80 24.29
N GLY A 520 -15.04 19.73 23.13
CA GLY A 520 -16.16 18.82 22.89
C GLY A 520 -15.75 17.39 22.48
N ASN A 521 -14.46 17.13 22.25
CA ASN A 521 -13.98 15.81 21.86
C ASN A 521 -13.73 14.93 23.10
N LEU A 522 -14.51 13.85 23.21
CA LEU A 522 -14.51 12.94 24.35
C LEU A 522 -13.58 11.72 24.17
N VAL A 523 -12.50 11.86 23.39
CA VAL A 523 -11.58 10.75 23.12
C VAL A 523 -10.97 10.20 24.42
N GLU A 524 -11.17 8.92 24.65
CA GLU A 524 -10.55 8.16 25.74
C GLU A 524 -9.22 7.51 25.29
N HIS A 525 -8.54 6.84 26.21
CA HIS A 525 -7.20 6.27 26.01
C HIS A 525 -7.05 5.47 24.69
N VAL A 526 -7.89 4.45 24.48
CA VAL A 526 -7.81 3.58 23.30
C VAL A 526 -8.21 4.34 22.04
N GLY A 527 -9.23 5.20 22.15
CA GLY A 527 -9.72 6.07 21.09
C GLY A 527 -8.67 7.03 20.54
N LEU A 528 -7.61 7.37 21.29
CA LEU A 528 -6.51 8.19 20.77
C LEU A 528 -5.88 7.57 19.51
N ALA A 529 -5.88 6.24 19.39
CA ALA A 529 -5.34 5.52 18.25
C ALA A 529 -6.26 5.52 17.01
N SER A 530 -7.51 5.98 17.09
CA SER A 530 -8.48 5.94 15.98
C SER A 530 -9.18 7.28 15.72
N ASN A 531 -9.08 8.25 16.62
CA ASN A 531 -9.80 9.51 16.55
C ASN A 531 -9.29 10.45 15.43
N GLY A 532 -10.19 11.02 14.62
CA GLY A 532 -9.86 11.94 13.51
C GLY A 532 -9.17 13.23 13.94
N VAL A 533 -9.60 13.80 15.07
CA VAL A 533 -8.99 15.00 15.64
C VAL A 533 -7.55 14.73 16.06
N VAL A 534 -7.29 13.59 16.71
CA VAL A 534 -5.94 13.16 17.06
C VAL A 534 -5.08 12.97 15.81
N TYR A 535 -5.64 12.32 14.78
CA TYR A 535 -4.95 12.13 13.51
C TYR A 535 -4.53 13.46 12.86
N SER A 536 -5.36 14.50 12.96
CA SER A 536 -5.01 15.83 12.45
C SER A 536 -3.71 16.37 13.08
N GLY A 537 -3.49 16.08 14.36
CA GLY A 537 -2.26 16.43 15.08
C GLY A 537 -1.08 15.54 14.69
N VAL A 538 -1.30 14.22 14.56
CA VAL A 538 -0.28 13.27 14.06
C VAL A 538 0.24 13.71 12.69
N ARG A 539 -0.65 14.11 11.79
CA ARG A 539 -0.28 14.59 10.45
C ARG A 539 0.55 15.87 10.49
N GLN A 540 0.22 16.81 11.39
CA GLN A 540 0.99 18.04 11.57
C GLN A 540 2.38 17.75 12.17
N ALA A 541 2.45 16.85 13.16
CA ALA A 541 3.67 16.41 13.80
C ALA A 541 4.65 15.77 12.80
N LEU A 542 4.19 14.83 11.98
CA LEU A 542 4.99 14.18 10.93
C LEU A 542 5.58 15.18 9.92
N ASN A 543 4.92 16.33 9.72
CA ASN A 543 5.37 17.39 8.83
C ASN A 543 6.16 18.50 9.56
N ARG A 544 6.50 18.31 10.85
CA ARG A 544 7.19 19.29 11.71
C ARG A 544 6.50 20.67 11.75
N GLN A 545 5.17 20.65 11.76
CA GLN A 545 4.34 21.86 11.83
C GLN A 545 3.89 22.13 13.28
N PRO A 546 3.64 23.40 13.65
CA PRO A 546 2.94 23.71 14.89
C PRO A 546 1.59 23.00 14.91
N ILE A 547 1.29 22.31 16.00
CA ILE A 547 0.07 21.51 16.09
C ILE A 547 -1.09 22.37 16.57
N LYS A 548 -2.15 22.41 15.77
CA LYS A 548 -3.48 22.88 16.15
C LYS A 548 -4.49 21.85 15.68
N LEU A 549 -5.18 21.19 16.60
CA LEU A 549 -6.08 20.10 16.25
C LEU A 549 -7.31 20.61 15.46
N ASP A 550 -7.70 19.88 14.42
CA ASP A 550 -8.91 20.14 13.64
C ASP A 550 -10.10 19.42 14.30
N CYS A 551 -10.93 20.17 15.01
CA CYS A 551 -12.07 19.63 15.74
C CYS A 551 -13.21 19.10 14.84
N SER A 552 -13.14 19.34 13.53
CA SER A 552 -14.11 18.82 12.54
C SER A 552 -13.67 17.53 11.88
N ALA A 553 -12.43 17.07 12.13
CA ALA A 553 -11.90 15.85 11.55
C ALA A 553 -12.60 14.61 12.15
N LEU A 554 -13.31 13.88 11.29
CA LEU A 554 -13.98 12.62 11.59
C LEU A 554 -13.00 11.45 11.58
#